data_AF-A0A0Q5NZ66-F1
#
_entry.id   AF-A0A0Q5NZ66-F1
#
_cell.length_a   1.000
_cell.length_b   1.000
_cell.length_c   1.000
_cell.angle_alpha   90.00
_cell.angle_beta   90.00
_cell.angle_gamma   90.00
#
_symmetry.space_group_name_H-M   'P 1'
#
loop_
_entity.id
_entity.type
_entity.pdbx_description
1 polymer ?
#
loop_
_entity_poly.entity_id
_entity_poly.type
_entity_poly.pdbx_seq_one_letter_code
_entity_poly.pdbx_strand_id
1 'polypeptide(L)'
;MKNLLVPLDRLADFDEIIDVRTPLEFTDDHIPGALNAPVLSNEERVLIGTMYKQVSPFQAARVGAAMVARNIAQYLDTIFADRPRNWRPLIYCWRGGTRSGSMTTMFNMIGWQARQLEGGYKTYRRATIATLEHLPAVFRYVALTGPTGSGKTRLLHALHEAGAQTLDLEQLAAHRGSLLGALPGEAQPSQKWFDTLLVGALRGFDPARPVFVEAESRRIGSVALPLALVETFHRADCVQVEATREDRAAFLLHDYAHLFHDPELFKQQLSKLIGLHSRERVNRWHTLIDENRGPELARELIDQHYDPAYTRSSGAHFTELPRAARVLFRPNDADVIEQARALLVQLETSASPA
;
A
#
# COMPACT_ATOMS: atom_id res chain seq x y z
N MET A 1 -25.56 16.17 -22.99
CA MET A 1 -24.38 15.65 -22.24
C MET A 1 -24.68 15.27 -20.79
N LYS A 2 -25.55 15.97 -20.03
CA LYS A 2 -25.88 15.57 -18.64
C LYS A 2 -26.36 14.11 -18.52
N ASN A 3 -27.09 13.61 -19.52
CA ASN A 3 -27.60 12.23 -19.56
C ASN A 3 -26.51 11.14 -19.72
N LEU A 4 -25.23 11.53 -19.90
CA LEU A 4 -24.11 10.59 -20.01
C LEU A 4 -23.29 10.50 -18.71
N LEU A 5 -23.62 11.32 -17.70
CA LEU A 5 -22.94 11.29 -16.42
C LEU A 5 -23.47 10.16 -15.54
N VAL A 6 -22.58 9.51 -14.82
CA VAL A 6 -22.89 8.39 -13.93
C VAL A 6 -22.19 8.57 -12.59
N PRO A 7 -22.88 8.36 -11.46
CA PRO A 7 -22.29 8.45 -10.13
C PRO A 7 -21.31 7.30 -9.85
N LEU A 8 -20.50 7.47 -8.80
CA LEU A 8 -19.42 6.54 -8.44
C LEU A 8 -19.90 5.17 -7.95
N ASP A 9 -21.10 5.07 -7.39
CA ASP A 9 -21.68 3.81 -6.90
C ASP A 9 -22.04 2.81 -8.00
N ARG A 10 -22.02 3.25 -9.27
CA ARG A 10 -22.35 2.42 -10.44
C ARG A 10 -21.14 1.95 -11.24
N LEU A 11 -19.92 2.00 -10.69
CA LEU A 11 -18.71 1.54 -11.39
C LEU A 11 -18.84 0.10 -11.93
N ALA A 12 -19.47 -0.79 -11.15
CA ALA A 12 -19.63 -2.21 -11.49
C ALA A 12 -20.59 -2.49 -12.66
N ASP A 13 -21.35 -1.49 -13.12
CA ASP A 13 -22.31 -1.65 -14.22
C ASP A 13 -21.67 -1.60 -15.62
N PHE A 14 -20.35 -1.42 -15.69
CA PHE A 14 -19.58 -1.15 -16.91
C PHE A 14 -18.55 -2.24 -17.17
N ASP A 15 -18.32 -2.53 -18.45
CA ASP A 15 -17.43 -3.60 -18.88
C ASP A 15 -15.95 -3.22 -18.71
N GLU A 16 -15.64 -1.93 -18.81
CA GLU A 16 -14.28 -1.42 -18.72
C GLU A 16 -14.29 0.03 -18.18
N ILE A 17 -13.35 0.32 -17.27
CA ILE A 17 -13.15 1.68 -16.75
C ILE A 17 -11.94 2.26 -17.47
N ILE A 18 -12.07 3.47 -18.03
CA ILE A 18 -11.02 4.12 -18.82
C ILE A 18 -10.59 5.42 -18.13
N ASP A 19 -9.33 5.49 -17.73
CA ASP A 19 -8.69 6.70 -17.25
C ASP A 19 -8.02 7.45 -18.41
N VAL A 20 -8.57 8.61 -18.75
CA VAL A 20 -8.01 9.46 -19.82
C VAL A 20 -7.05 10.54 -19.30
N ARG A 21 -6.66 10.47 -18.03
CA ARG A 21 -5.59 11.31 -17.47
C ARG A 21 -4.23 10.87 -18.01
N THR A 22 -3.22 11.72 -17.82
CA THR A 22 -1.87 11.44 -18.31
C THR A 22 -1.25 10.23 -17.61
N PRO A 23 -0.20 9.60 -18.18
CA PRO A 23 0.47 8.47 -17.56
C PRO A 23 0.95 8.75 -16.13
N LEU A 24 1.53 9.94 -15.86
CA LEU A 24 1.97 10.29 -14.50
C LEU A 24 0.78 10.41 -13.52
N GLU A 25 -0.35 10.96 -13.97
CA GLU A 25 -1.56 11.03 -13.12
C GLU A 25 -2.12 9.64 -12.80
N PHE A 26 -1.98 8.68 -13.73
CA PHE A 26 -2.43 7.30 -13.56
C PHE A 26 -1.50 6.48 -12.65
N THR A 27 -0.18 6.61 -12.84
CA THR A 27 0.84 5.98 -11.98
C THR A 27 0.78 6.50 -10.54
N ASP A 28 0.43 7.77 -10.33
CA ASP A 28 0.29 8.34 -8.99
C ASP A 28 -0.83 7.67 -8.17
N ASP A 29 -2.00 7.41 -8.78
CA ASP A 29 -3.14 6.65 -8.23
C ASP A 29 -4.25 6.61 -9.30
N HIS A 30 -5.04 5.53 -9.36
CA HIS A 30 -6.14 5.37 -10.31
C HIS A 30 -7.25 4.48 -9.72
N ILE A 31 -8.42 4.46 -10.36
CA ILE A 31 -9.49 3.53 -9.96
C ILE A 31 -9.00 2.10 -10.27
N PRO A 32 -9.02 1.15 -9.31
CA PRO A 32 -8.58 -0.22 -9.54
C PRO A 32 -9.27 -0.86 -10.75
N GLY A 33 -8.48 -1.54 -11.60
CA GLY A 33 -8.96 -2.15 -12.83
C GLY A 33 -9.15 -1.19 -14.01
N ALA A 34 -8.86 0.11 -13.86
CA ALA A 34 -8.95 1.06 -14.97
C ALA A 34 -7.81 0.88 -15.97
N LEU A 35 -8.14 0.99 -17.26
CA LEU A 35 -7.20 1.07 -18.37
C LEU A 35 -6.81 2.53 -18.63
N ASN A 36 -5.51 2.82 -18.75
CA ASN A 36 -5.06 4.18 -19.09
C ASN A 36 -5.07 4.41 -20.61
N ALA A 37 -5.90 5.33 -21.07
CA ALA A 37 -5.96 5.80 -22.47
C ALA A 37 -5.87 7.35 -22.50
N PRO A 38 -4.67 7.91 -22.23
CA PRO A 38 -4.49 9.35 -22.04
C PRO A 38 -4.88 10.17 -23.27
N VAL A 39 -5.87 11.07 -23.13
CA VAL A 39 -6.20 11.99 -24.23
C VAL A 39 -5.16 13.10 -24.41
N LEU A 40 -4.21 13.23 -23.48
CA LEU A 40 -3.04 14.09 -23.57
C LEU A 40 -1.86 13.37 -22.91
N SER A 41 -0.66 13.49 -23.49
CA SER A 41 0.60 13.11 -22.82
C SER A 41 0.90 14.02 -21.62
N ASN A 42 1.93 13.68 -20.84
CA ASN A 42 2.39 14.54 -19.74
C ASN A 42 2.82 15.92 -20.27
N GLU A 43 3.59 15.92 -21.36
CA GLU A 43 4.15 17.10 -22.03
C GLU A 43 3.04 17.94 -22.65
N GLU A 44 2.10 17.30 -23.36
CA GLU A 44 0.94 17.97 -23.95
C GLU A 44 0.08 18.61 -22.86
N ARG A 45 -0.15 17.93 -21.74
CA ARG A 45 -0.88 18.50 -20.61
C ARG A 45 -0.17 19.74 -20.05
N VAL A 46 1.16 19.70 -19.87
CA VAL A 46 1.92 20.84 -19.38
C VAL A 46 1.81 22.01 -20.35
N LEU A 47 1.97 21.76 -21.64
CA LEU A 47 1.84 22.77 -22.69
C LEU A 47 0.45 23.45 -22.67
N ILE A 48 -0.62 22.66 -22.66
CA ILE A 48 -2.00 23.18 -22.61
C ILE A 48 -2.27 23.93 -21.30
N GLY A 49 -1.80 23.41 -20.17
CA GLY A 49 -1.94 24.07 -18.87
C GLY A 49 -1.23 25.42 -18.82
N THR A 50 -0.03 25.51 -19.40
CA THR A 50 0.75 26.75 -19.51
C THR A 50 0.05 27.75 -20.44
N MET A 51 -0.37 27.32 -21.63
CA MET A 51 -1.08 28.17 -22.59
C MET A 51 -2.39 28.71 -22.02
N TYR A 52 -3.13 27.90 -21.26
CA TYR A 52 -4.38 28.33 -20.62
C TYR A 52 -4.15 29.49 -19.66
N LYS A 53 -3.07 29.45 -18.89
CA LYS A 53 -2.72 30.47 -17.89
C LYS A 53 -2.05 31.70 -18.51
N GLN A 54 -1.14 31.50 -19.47
CA GLN A 54 -0.24 32.55 -19.96
C GLN A 54 -0.70 33.22 -21.26
N VAL A 55 -1.52 32.54 -22.07
CA VAL A 55 -1.95 33.05 -23.38
C VAL A 55 -3.44 33.37 -23.35
N SER A 56 -4.30 32.35 -23.41
CA SER A 56 -5.73 32.49 -23.16
C SER A 56 -6.42 31.13 -23.02
N PRO A 57 -7.53 31.05 -22.28
CA PRO A 57 -8.36 29.86 -22.19
C PRO A 57 -8.84 29.35 -23.56
N PHE A 58 -9.23 30.24 -24.46
CA PHE A 58 -9.74 29.86 -25.79
C PHE A 58 -8.66 29.24 -26.67
N GLN A 59 -7.46 29.83 -26.72
CA GLN A 59 -6.36 29.28 -27.51
C GLN A 59 -5.93 27.90 -27.01
N ALA A 60 -5.81 27.75 -25.68
CA ALA A 60 -5.51 26.46 -25.06
C ALA A 60 -6.60 25.41 -25.36
N ALA A 61 -7.87 25.79 -25.32
CA ALA A 61 -8.97 24.91 -25.68
C ALA A 61 -8.93 24.48 -27.15
N ARG A 62 -8.66 25.41 -28.07
CA ARG A 62 -8.57 25.13 -29.52
C ARG A 62 -7.42 24.17 -29.85
N VAL A 63 -6.22 24.43 -29.33
CA VAL A 63 -5.05 23.57 -29.55
C VAL A 63 -5.25 22.22 -28.86
N GLY A 64 -5.72 22.23 -27.61
CA GLY A 64 -5.98 21.01 -26.84
C GLY A 64 -7.04 20.12 -27.48
N ALA A 65 -8.09 20.68 -28.07
CA ALA A 65 -9.12 19.90 -28.76
C ALA A 65 -8.54 19.11 -29.95
N ALA A 66 -7.63 19.70 -30.73
CA ALA A 66 -6.97 19.03 -31.84
C ALA A 66 -6.04 17.89 -31.38
N MET A 67 -5.31 18.07 -30.27
CA MET A 67 -4.48 17.02 -29.66
C MET A 67 -5.36 15.87 -29.15
N VAL A 68 -6.39 16.18 -28.35
CA VAL A 68 -7.34 15.20 -27.82
C VAL A 68 -7.99 14.40 -28.95
N ALA A 69 -8.44 15.03 -30.02
CA ALA A 69 -9.06 14.34 -31.15
C ALA A 69 -8.10 13.35 -31.83
N ARG A 70 -6.84 13.74 -32.04
CA ARG A 70 -5.81 12.86 -32.62
C ARG A 70 -5.51 11.66 -31.73
N ASN A 71 -5.36 11.89 -30.43
CA ASN A 71 -5.07 10.82 -29.47
C ASN A 71 -6.25 9.85 -29.34
N ILE A 72 -7.50 10.35 -29.35
CA ILE A 72 -8.68 9.46 -29.36
C ILE A 72 -8.71 8.62 -30.64
N ALA A 73 -8.45 9.23 -31.81
CA ALA A 73 -8.40 8.50 -33.08
C ALA A 73 -7.37 7.36 -33.03
N GLN A 74 -6.18 7.62 -32.51
CA GLN A 74 -5.16 6.59 -32.32
C GLN A 74 -5.67 5.40 -31.46
N TYR A 75 -6.41 5.66 -30.38
CA TYR A 75 -6.94 4.58 -29.55
C TYR A 75 -8.08 3.80 -30.22
N LEU A 76 -8.87 4.45 -31.06
CA LEU A 76 -9.89 3.77 -31.87
C LEU A 76 -9.23 2.81 -32.87
N ASP A 77 -8.08 3.17 -33.42
CA ASP A 77 -7.32 2.32 -34.35
C ASP A 77 -6.51 1.22 -33.64
N THR A 78 -6.36 1.29 -32.31
CA THR A 78 -5.49 0.40 -31.53
C THR A 78 -6.23 -0.28 -30.39
N ILE A 79 -6.18 0.29 -29.19
CA ILE A 79 -6.66 -0.31 -27.94
C ILE A 79 -8.15 -0.69 -28.01
N PHE A 80 -8.95 0.08 -28.75
CA PHE A 80 -10.40 -0.09 -28.82
C PHE A 80 -10.90 -0.63 -30.17
N ALA A 81 -10.02 -0.97 -31.11
CA ALA A 81 -10.38 -1.38 -32.46
C ALA A 81 -11.35 -2.58 -32.48
N ASP A 82 -11.13 -3.54 -31.57
CA ASP A 82 -11.88 -4.79 -31.52
C ASP A 82 -13.03 -4.79 -30.50
N ARG A 83 -13.38 -3.64 -29.91
CA ARG A 83 -14.45 -3.58 -28.90
C ARG A 83 -15.83 -3.81 -29.54
N PRO A 84 -16.65 -4.73 -29.01
CA PRO A 84 -17.91 -5.11 -29.64
C PRO A 84 -18.94 -3.98 -29.57
N ARG A 85 -19.98 -4.05 -30.42
CA ARG A 85 -21.02 -3.00 -30.51
C ARG A 85 -21.74 -2.75 -29.18
N ASN A 86 -21.95 -3.77 -28.36
CA ASN A 86 -22.65 -3.66 -27.08
C ASN A 86 -21.74 -3.25 -25.91
N TRP A 87 -20.48 -2.92 -26.16
CA TRP A 87 -19.53 -2.50 -25.13
C TRP A 87 -19.95 -1.20 -24.42
N ARG A 88 -19.78 -1.20 -23.10
CA ARG A 88 -20.22 -0.14 -22.17
C ARG A 88 -19.03 0.33 -21.34
N PRO A 89 -18.19 1.25 -21.86
CA PRO A 89 -17.10 1.81 -21.08
C PRO A 89 -17.57 2.96 -20.16
N LEU A 90 -16.93 3.05 -19.00
CA LEU A 90 -17.00 4.23 -18.14
C LEU A 90 -15.69 5.01 -18.22
N ILE A 91 -15.78 6.26 -18.66
CA ILE A 91 -14.61 7.09 -18.93
C ILE A 91 -14.50 8.19 -17.88
N TYR A 92 -13.31 8.41 -17.34
CA TYR A 92 -13.08 9.49 -16.40
C TYR A 92 -11.78 10.26 -16.67
N CYS A 93 -11.79 11.51 -16.26
CA CYS A 93 -10.59 12.33 -16.12
C CYS A 93 -10.53 12.90 -14.70
N TRP A 94 -9.62 13.83 -14.44
CA TRP A 94 -9.43 14.41 -13.09
C TRP A 94 -10.73 14.92 -12.43
N ARG A 95 -11.57 15.67 -13.15
CA ARG A 95 -12.79 16.32 -12.62
C ARG A 95 -14.07 15.94 -13.37
N GLY A 96 -14.01 14.96 -14.27
CA GLY A 96 -15.14 14.67 -15.17
C GLY A 96 -15.48 15.87 -16.04
N GLY A 97 -14.47 16.55 -16.61
CA GLY A 97 -14.64 17.69 -17.51
C GLY A 97 -14.48 17.30 -18.99
N THR A 98 -14.02 18.25 -19.80
CA THR A 98 -13.93 18.12 -21.26
C THR A 98 -13.06 16.94 -21.72
N ARG A 99 -11.98 16.59 -21.02
CA ARG A 99 -11.10 15.47 -21.42
C ARG A 99 -11.84 14.15 -21.54
N SER A 100 -12.53 13.72 -20.48
CA SER A 100 -13.36 12.51 -20.51
C SER A 100 -14.62 12.69 -21.36
N GLY A 101 -15.20 13.91 -21.36
CA GLY A 101 -16.37 14.21 -22.16
C GLY A 101 -16.15 14.08 -23.66
N SER A 102 -14.97 14.47 -24.17
CA SER A 102 -14.62 14.35 -25.59
C SER A 102 -14.58 12.89 -26.04
N MET A 103 -13.86 12.02 -25.31
CA MET A 103 -13.81 10.59 -25.64
C MET A 103 -15.19 9.94 -25.49
N THR A 104 -15.94 10.26 -24.42
CA THR A 104 -17.32 9.78 -24.23
C THR A 104 -18.21 10.17 -25.39
N THR A 105 -18.11 11.41 -25.87
CA THR A 105 -18.92 11.90 -27.00
C THR A 105 -18.57 11.14 -28.29
N MET A 106 -17.28 11.00 -28.60
CA MET A 106 -16.84 10.29 -29.80
C MET A 106 -17.26 8.81 -29.77
N PHE A 107 -17.14 8.14 -28.64
CA PHE A 107 -17.56 6.73 -28.48
C PHE A 107 -19.07 6.56 -28.67
N ASN A 108 -19.89 7.50 -28.18
CA ASN A 108 -21.33 7.46 -28.41
C ASN A 108 -21.70 7.77 -29.88
N MET A 109 -20.91 8.57 -30.60
CA MET A 109 -21.12 8.80 -32.04
C MET A 109 -20.90 7.53 -32.88
N ILE A 110 -20.01 6.63 -32.42
CA ILE A 110 -19.77 5.31 -33.03
C ILE A 110 -20.91 4.33 -32.72
N GLY A 111 -21.62 4.54 -31.62
CA GLY A 111 -22.75 3.72 -31.18
C GLY A 111 -22.51 2.90 -29.91
N TRP A 112 -21.35 3.04 -29.26
CA TRP A 112 -21.09 2.44 -27.94
C TRP A 112 -21.86 3.18 -26.84
N GLN A 113 -22.16 2.47 -25.75
CA GLN A 113 -22.90 3.03 -24.63
C GLN A 113 -21.98 3.67 -23.59
N ALA A 114 -21.01 4.46 -24.05
CA ALA A 114 -20.03 5.08 -23.18
C ALA A 114 -20.70 6.05 -22.19
N ARG A 115 -20.22 6.03 -20.95
CA ARG A 115 -20.64 6.98 -19.91
C ARG A 115 -19.43 7.67 -19.31
N GLN A 116 -19.68 8.77 -18.63
CA GLN A 116 -18.66 9.58 -18.00
C GLN A 116 -18.86 9.58 -16.49
N LEU A 117 -17.78 9.33 -15.73
CA LEU A 117 -17.84 9.41 -14.27
C LEU A 117 -18.09 10.86 -13.81
N GLU A 118 -19.15 11.05 -13.04
CA GLU A 118 -19.51 12.36 -12.49
C GLU A 118 -18.47 12.86 -11.48
N GLY A 119 -17.94 14.06 -11.75
CA GLY A 119 -16.84 14.65 -10.97
C GLY A 119 -15.49 13.93 -11.10
N GLY A 120 -15.42 12.86 -11.89
CA GLY A 120 -14.20 12.14 -12.25
C GLY A 120 -13.42 11.56 -11.07
N TYR A 121 -12.11 11.39 -11.26
CA TYR A 121 -11.21 10.85 -10.23
C TYR A 121 -11.23 11.64 -8.92
N LYS A 122 -11.47 12.97 -8.95
CA LYS A 122 -11.62 13.77 -7.73
C LYS A 122 -12.78 13.27 -6.84
N THR A 123 -13.87 12.78 -7.43
CA THR A 123 -14.97 12.18 -6.67
C THR A 123 -14.54 10.85 -6.06
N TYR A 124 -13.88 9.98 -6.84
CA TYR A 124 -13.30 8.74 -6.33
C TYR A 124 -12.37 9.00 -5.14
N ARG A 125 -11.39 9.91 -5.29
CA ARG A 125 -10.42 10.23 -4.25
C ARG A 125 -11.06 10.73 -2.96
N ARG A 126 -12.10 11.55 -3.05
CA ARG A 126 -12.86 12.00 -1.87
C ARG A 126 -13.58 10.83 -1.20
N ALA A 127 -14.19 9.95 -1.98
CA ALA A 127 -14.86 8.76 -1.45
C ALA A 127 -13.86 7.79 -0.79
N THR A 128 -12.65 7.63 -1.32
CA THR A 128 -11.58 6.83 -0.70
C THR A 128 -11.21 7.38 0.68
N ILE A 129 -10.95 8.67 0.79
CA ILE A 129 -10.61 9.31 2.08
C ILE A 129 -11.76 9.16 3.07
N ALA A 130 -12.99 9.49 2.67
CA ALA A 130 -14.17 9.36 3.53
C ALA A 130 -14.42 7.91 3.96
N THR A 131 -14.10 6.93 3.10
CA THR A 131 -14.17 5.51 3.47
C THR A 131 -13.17 5.18 4.58
N LEU A 132 -11.93 5.68 4.48
CA LEU A 132 -10.88 5.44 5.48
C LEU A 132 -11.11 6.13 6.82
N GLU A 133 -12.00 7.13 6.89
CA GLU A 133 -12.41 7.76 8.15
C GLU A 133 -13.31 6.84 9.01
N HIS A 134 -13.97 5.84 8.40
CA HIS A 134 -15.00 5.05 9.08
C HIS A 134 -14.81 3.53 8.95
N LEU A 135 -14.44 3.04 7.77
CA LEU A 135 -14.36 1.61 7.48
C LEU A 135 -13.40 0.84 8.41
N PRO A 136 -12.22 1.36 8.80
CA PRO A 136 -11.35 0.66 9.74
C PRO A 136 -12.06 0.29 11.05
N ALA A 137 -12.86 1.18 11.61
CA ALA A 137 -13.51 0.98 12.91
C ALA A 137 -14.62 -0.09 12.90
N VAL A 138 -14.98 -0.63 11.73
CA VAL A 138 -15.98 -1.70 11.58
C VAL A 138 -15.39 -3.07 11.97
N PHE A 139 -14.08 -3.24 11.90
CA PHE A 139 -13.43 -4.53 12.10
C PHE A 139 -12.85 -4.67 13.51
N ARG A 140 -12.85 -5.90 14.02
CA ARG A 140 -12.03 -6.27 15.18
C ARG A 140 -10.63 -6.65 14.71
N TYR A 141 -9.61 -5.98 15.21
CA TYR A 141 -8.22 -6.28 14.88
C TYR A 141 -7.53 -7.09 15.98
N VAL A 142 -6.56 -7.89 15.57
CA VAL A 142 -5.59 -8.57 16.44
C VAL A 142 -4.19 -8.15 16.02
N ALA A 143 -3.53 -7.34 16.85
CA ALA A 143 -2.20 -6.82 16.57
C ALA A 143 -1.13 -7.84 16.93
N LEU A 144 -0.31 -8.23 15.96
CA LEU A 144 0.90 -9.00 16.15
C LEU A 144 2.01 -8.06 16.61
N THR A 145 2.36 -8.16 17.88
CA THR A 145 3.42 -7.37 18.53
C THR A 145 4.64 -8.25 18.76
N GLY A 146 5.83 -7.67 18.78
CA GLY A 146 7.05 -8.41 19.05
C GLY A 146 8.29 -7.67 18.54
N PRO A 147 9.47 -8.01 19.04
CA PRO A 147 10.71 -7.32 18.68
C PRO A 147 11.09 -7.58 17.22
N THR A 148 11.93 -6.74 16.63
CA THR A 148 12.40 -6.89 15.24
C THR A 148 13.04 -8.26 15.03
N GLY A 149 12.76 -8.89 13.89
CA GLY A 149 13.27 -10.23 13.55
C GLY A 149 12.50 -11.38 14.19
N SER A 150 11.45 -11.12 14.99
CA SER A 150 10.57 -12.18 15.53
C SER A 150 9.70 -12.86 14.46
N GLY A 151 9.76 -12.42 13.20
CA GLY A 151 9.03 -13.05 12.10
C GLY A 151 7.55 -12.70 12.02
N LYS A 152 7.11 -11.58 12.60
CA LYS A 152 5.70 -11.15 12.61
C LYS A 152 5.08 -11.12 11.22
N THR A 153 5.78 -10.58 10.22
CA THR A 153 5.30 -10.58 8.84
C THR A 153 5.15 -11.99 8.27
N ARG A 154 6.11 -12.88 8.55
CA ARG A 154 6.05 -14.30 8.14
C ARG A 154 4.88 -15.03 8.82
N LEU A 155 4.63 -14.75 10.10
CA LEU A 155 3.46 -15.24 10.82
C LEU A 155 2.17 -14.68 10.23
N LEU A 156 2.13 -13.40 9.84
CA LEU A 156 0.99 -12.77 9.19
C LEU A 156 0.66 -13.47 7.87
N HIS A 157 1.66 -13.78 7.05
CA HIS A 157 1.48 -14.58 5.82
C HIS A 157 0.99 -16.01 6.12
N ALA A 158 1.59 -16.67 7.09
CA ALA A 158 1.16 -18.01 7.51
C ALA A 158 -0.28 -18.03 8.03
N LEU A 159 -0.72 -16.98 8.74
CA LEU A 159 -2.12 -16.80 9.17
C LEU A 159 -3.06 -16.63 7.98
N HIS A 160 -2.65 -15.89 6.95
CA HIS A 160 -3.42 -15.74 5.71
C HIS A 160 -3.61 -17.10 5.03
N GLU A 161 -2.53 -17.87 4.87
CA GLU A 161 -2.56 -19.22 4.28
C GLU A 161 -3.35 -20.22 5.14
N ALA A 162 -3.37 -20.03 6.46
CA ALA A 162 -4.22 -20.78 7.38
C ALA A 162 -5.71 -20.36 7.33
N GLY A 163 -6.07 -19.37 6.51
CA GLY A 163 -7.44 -18.93 6.26
C GLY A 163 -7.91 -17.75 7.11
N ALA A 164 -7.04 -17.11 7.89
CA ALA A 164 -7.38 -15.91 8.65
C ALA A 164 -7.44 -14.66 7.76
N GLN A 165 -8.15 -13.62 8.22
CA GLN A 165 -8.10 -12.31 7.57
C GLN A 165 -6.86 -11.56 8.03
N THR A 166 -6.09 -11.02 7.10
CA THR A 166 -4.81 -10.39 7.39
C THR A 166 -4.70 -9.06 6.64
N LEU A 167 -4.29 -8.01 7.34
CA LEU A 167 -3.98 -6.72 6.76
C LEU A 167 -2.46 -6.51 6.76
N ASP A 168 -1.83 -6.81 5.63
CA ASP A 168 -0.39 -6.61 5.45
C ASP A 168 -0.09 -5.18 4.97
N LEU A 169 0.16 -4.29 5.93
CA LEU A 169 0.43 -2.88 5.64
C LEU A 169 1.79 -2.66 4.98
N GLU A 170 2.79 -3.49 5.28
CA GLU A 170 4.12 -3.39 4.67
C GLU A 170 4.04 -3.74 3.18
N GLN A 171 3.28 -4.76 2.82
CA GLN A 171 3.03 -5.16 1.44
C GLN A 171 2.26 -4.07 0.67
N LEU A 172 1.23 -3.46 1.28
CA LEU A 172 0.51 -2.34 0.68
C LEU A 172 1.41 -1.11 0.50
N ALA A 173 2.38 -0.91 1.39
CA ALA A 173 3.33 0.20 1.36
C ALA A 173 4.62 -0.12 0.58
N ALA A 174 4.77 -1.34 0.05
CA ALA A 174 6.01 -1.87 -0.55
C ALA A 174 7.27 -1.48 0.27
N HIS A 175 7.17 -1.55 1.60
CA HIS A 175 8.18 -1.04 2.51
C HIS A 175 8.01 -1.67 3.90
N ARG A 176 9.08 -2.22 4.48
CA ARG A 176 9.07 -2.74 5.86
C ARG A 176 9.06 -1.62 6.89
N GLY A 177 8.45 -1.81 8.06
CA GLY A 177 8.39 -0.84 9.16
C GLY A 177 9.75 -0.49 9.81
N SER A 178 10.85 -1.09 9.35
CA SER A 178 12.19 -0.94 9.93
C SER A 178 13.09 0.05 9.17
N LEU A 179 14.20 0.47 9.80
CA LEU A 179 15.22 1.34 9.19
C LEU A 179 15.76 0.80 7.87
N LEU A 180 15.81 -0.52 7.73
CA LEU A 180 16.34 -1.24 6.57
C LEU A 180 15.21 -1.67 5.62
N GLY A 181 14.04 -1.03 5.71
CA GLY A 181 12.80 -1.57 5.16
C GLY A 181 12.50 -1.30 3.70
N ALA A 182 13.34 -0.56 2.97
CA ALA A 182 13.14 -0.38 1.54
C ALA A 182 13.25 -1.73 0.82
N LEU A 183 12.20 -2.15 0.12
CA LEU A 183 12.21 -3.39 -0.67
C LEU A 183 13.01 -3.17 -1.96
N PRO A 184 14.05 -3.96 -2.25
CA PRO A 184 14.84 -3.80 -3.48
C PRO A 184 13.98 -3.93 -4.73
N GLY A 185 14.07 -2.96 -5.63
CA GLY A 185 13.37 -2.99 -6.91
C GLY A 185 11.88 -2.61 -6.85
N GLU A 186 11.33 -2.36 -5.66
CA GLU A 186 9.94 -1.95 -5.50
C GLU A 186 9.86 -0.47 -5.08
N ALA A 187 9.24 0.35 -5.93
CA ALA A 187 8.96 1.73 -5.59
C ALA A 187 7.81 1.79 -4.58
N GLN A 188 8.05 2.40 -3.43
CA GLN A 188 6.98 2.68 -2.48
C GLN A 188 5.87 3.52 -3.16
N PRO A 189 4.60 3.14 -3.00
CA PRO A 189 3.47 3.86 -3.58
C PRO A 189 3.36 5.31 -3.06
N SER A 190 2.68 6.14 -3.84
CA SER A 190 2.21 7.44 -3.34
C SER A 190 1.22 7.23 -2.20
N GLN A 191 1.03 8.26 -1.36
CA GLN A 191 -0.03 8.23 -0.34
C GLN A 191 -1.41 7.93 -0.94
N LYS A 192 -1.71 8.45 -2.15
CA LYS A 192 -3.02 8.25 -2.76
C LYS A 192 -3.23 6.80 -3.16
N TRP A 193 -2.21 6.18 -3.75
CA TRP A 193 -2.27 4.78 -4.17
C TRP A 193 -2.31 3.84 -2.97
N PHE A 194 -1.52 4.11 -1.93
CA PHE A 194 -1.59 3.38 -0.66
C PHE A 194 -3.01 3.41 -0.07
N ASP A 195 -3.63 4.59 0.01
CA ASP A 195 -5.00 4.73 0.52
C ASP A 195 -6.03 3.97 -0.34
N THR A 196 -5.85 3.96 -1.67
CA THR A 196 -6.69 3.19 -2.61
C THR A 196 -6.56 1.69 -2.35
N LEU A 197 -5.33 1.18 -2.24
CA LEU A 197 -5.04 -0.22 -1.95
C LEU A 197 -5.59 -0.63 -0.58
N LEU A 198 -5.44 0.23 0.44
CA LEU A 198 -5.96 0.00 1.79
C LEU A 198 -7.48 -0.12 1.80
N VAL A 199 -8.22 0.76 1.10
CA VAL A 199 -9.68 0.62 0.96
C VAL A 199 -10.04 -0.70 0.27
N GLY A 200 -9.28 -1.09 -0.75
CA GLY A 200 -9.47 -2.37 -1.44
C GLY A 200 -9.35 -3.57 -0.49
N ALA A 201 -8.26 -3.60 0.29
CA ALA A 201 -8.03 -4.65 1.29
C ALA A 201 -9.15 -4.70 2.34
N LEU A 202 -9.49 -3.54 2.94
CA LEU A 202 -10.51 -3.47 3.98
C LEU A 202 -11.90 -3.89 3.50
N ARG A 203 -12.28 -3.56 2.26
CA ARG A 203 -13.58 -3.98 1.69
C ARG A 203 -13.69 -5.48 1.45
N GLY A 204 -12.56 -6.19 1.37
CA GLY A 204 -12.53 -7.64 1.20
C GLY A 204 -12.75 -8.41 2.51
N PHE A 205 -12.75 -7.74 3.66
CA PHE A 205 -12.92 -8.39 4.94
C PHE A 205 -14.39 -8.57 5.34
N ASP A 206 -14.65 -9.70 6.00
CA ASP A 206 -15.86 -9.99 6.75
C ASP A 206 -15.77 -9.36 8.14
N PRO A 207 -16.69 -8.42 8.49
CA PRO A 207 -16.74 -7.80 9.82
C PRO A 207 -16.95 -8.78 10.99
N ALA A 208 -17.51 -9.98 10.74
CA ALA A 208 -17.74 -10.97 11.78
C ALA A 208 -16.46 -11.70 12.23
N ARG A 209 -15.35 -11.53 11.48
CA ARG A 209 -14.09 -12.26 11.70
C ARG A 209 -12.98 -11.28 12.10
N PRO A 210 -12.05 -11.69 12.98
CA PRO A 210 -10.92 -10.84 13.33
C PRO A 210 -10.00 -10.62 12.13
N VAL A 211 -9.34 -9.46 12.10
CA VAL A 211 -8.31 -9.10 11.13
C VAL A 211 -6.95 -9.02 11.85
N PHE A 212 -6.04 -9.91 11.51
CA PHE A 212 -4.67 -9.86 12.02
C PHE A 212 -3.88 -8.78 11.30
N VAL A 213 -3.06 -8.05 12.05
CA VAL A 213 -2.24 -6.96 11.51
C VAL A 213 -0.91 -6.91 12.24
N GLU A 214 0.17 -6.53 11.53
CA GLU A 214 1.44 -6.23 12.19
C GLU A 214 1.36 -4.90 12.95
N ALA A 215 1.89 -4.88 14.17
CA ALA A 215 1.98 -3.67 14.98
C ALA A 215 2.97 -2.67 14.36
N GLU A 216 2.46 -1.85 13.45
CA GLU A 216 3.22 -0.82 12.76
C GLU A 216 3.12 0.56 13.41
N SER A 217 4.11 1.39 13.11
CA SER A 217 4.07 2.80 13.50
C SER A 217 3.01 3.56 12.68
N ARG A 218 2.70 4.80 13.08
CA ARG A 218 1.77 5.68 12.35
C ARG A 218 2.18 5.95 10.89
N ARG A 219 3.42 5.63 10.53
CA ARG A 219 4.00 5.80 9.19
C ARG A 219 4.79 4.56 8.78
N ILE A 220 4.74 4.25 7.50
CA ILE A 220 5.56 3.20 6.88
C ILE A 220 6.34 3.86 5.75
N GLY A 221 7.62 4.12 5.98
CA GLY A 221 8.42 4.96 5.07
C GLY A 221 7.78 6.34 4.86
N SER A 222 7.44 6.65 3.61
CA SER A 222 6.85 7.92 3.21
C SER A 222 5.32 8.01 3.42
N VAL A 223 4.62 6.87 3.50
CA VAL A 223 3.16 6.84 3.66
C VAL A 223 2.74 6.90 5.13
N ALA A 224 1.58 7.52 5.38
CA ALA A 224 0.96 7.63 6.69
C ALA A 224 -0.31 6.78 6.75
N LEU A 225 -0.53 6.15 7.91
CA LEU A 225 -1.77 5.41 8.17
C LEU A 225 -2.93 6.38 8.50
N PRO A 226 -4.16 6.08 8.08
CA PRO A 226 -5.34 6.84 8.49
C PRO A 226 -5.50 6.87 10.01
N LEU A 227 -5.94 8.01 10.55
CA LEU A 227 -6.09 8.18 12.00
C LEU A 227 -7.03 7.13 12.61
N ALA A 228 -8.17 6.87 11.96
CA ALA A 228 -9.14 5.87 12.40
C ALA A 228 -8.51 4.47 12.52
N LEU A 229 -7.60 4.11 11.61
CA LEU A 229 -6.90 2.83 11.64
C LEU A 229 -5.93 2.76 12.83
N VAL A 230 -5.12 3.81 13.02
CA VAL A 230 -4.16 3.92 14.13
C VAL A 230 -4.87 3.83 15.49
N GLU A 231 -5.96 4.58 15.66
CA GLU A 231 -6.75 4.58 16.90
C GLU A 231 -7.37 3.21 17.19
N THR A 232 -7.79 2.51 16.15
CA THR A 232 -8.35 1.16 16.29
C THR A 232 -7.26 0.16 16.69
N PHE A 233 -6.07 0.23 16.09
CA PHE A 233 -4.95 -0.65 16.44
C PHE A 233 -4.48 -0.47 17.87
N HIS A 234 -4.40 0.76 18.37
CA HIS A 234 -3.98 1.01 19.76
C HIS A 234 -4.91 0.37 20.81
N ARG A 235 -6.16 0.06 20.41
CA ARG A 235 -7.19 -0.60 21.22
C ARG A 235 -7.40 -2.07 20.85
N ALA A 236 -6.65 -2.59 19.89
CA ALA A 236 -6.80 -3.95 19.39
C ALA A 236 -6.30 -4.97 20.43
N ASP A 237 -6.89 -6.15 20.39
CA ASP A 237 -6.35 -7.32 21.08
C ASP A 237 -4.93 -7.57 20.57
N CYS A 238 -4.04 -8.03 21.45
CA CYS A 238 -2.63 -8.20 21.12
C CYS A 238 -2.23 -9.67 21.21
N VAL A 239 -1.39 -10.09 20.27
CA VAL A 239 -0.60 -11.32 20.35
C VAL A 239 0.86 -10.91 20.41
N GLN A 240 1.56 -11.32 21.46
CA GLN A 240 2.99 -11.10 21.62
C GLN A 240 3.74 -12.29 21.01
N VAL A 241 4.37 -12.03 19.87
CA VAL A 241 5.23 -12.96 19.14
C VAL A 241 6.61 -12.93 19.78
N GLU A 242 6.95 -14.04 20.42
CA GLU A 242 8.26 -14.29 21.02
C GLU A 242 9.06 -15.20 20.08
N ALA A 243 10.35 -14.92 19.92
CA ALA A 243 11.27 -15.74 19.16
C ALA A 243 12.63 -15.73 19.86
N THR A 244 13.39 -16.82 19.76
CA THR A 244 14.71 -16.87 20.39
C THR A 244 15.65 -15.87 19.72
N ARG A 245 16.66 -15.39 20.45
CA ARG A 245 17.66 -14.47 19.88
C ARG A 245 18.35 -15.06 18.65
N GLU A 246 18.61 -16.36 18.65
CA GLU A 246 19.28 -17.04 17.55
C GLU A 246 18.34 -17.21 16.35
N ASP A 247 17.05 -17.52 16.56
CA ASP A 247 16.06 -17.55 15.48
C ASP A 247 15.92 -16.18 14.82
N ARG A 248 15.88 -15.12 15.63
CA ARG A 248 15.80 -13.74 15.12
C ARG A 248 17.04 -13.39 14.32
N ALA A 249 18.24 -13.73 14.80
CA ALA A 249 19.48 -13.46 14.09
C ALA A 249 19.54 -14.21 12.75
N ALA A 250 19.17 -15.49 12.73
CA ALA A 250 19.08 -16.29 11.50
C ALA A 250 18.04 -15.73 10.53
N PHE A 251 16.87 -15.35 11.02
CA PHE A 251 15.80 -14.76 10.23
C PHE A 251 16.24 -13.44 9.59
N LEU A 252 16.88 -12.54 10.35
CA LEU A 252 17.39 -11.27 9.84
C LEU A 252 18.43 -11.48 8.74
N LEU A 253 19.33 -12.45 8.89
CA LEU A 253 20.32 -12.75 7.84
C LEU A 253 19.68 -13.22 6.54
N HIS A 254 18.61 -14.01 6.64
CA HIS A 254 17.87 -14.47 5.48
C HIS A 254 17.08 -13.32 4.83
N ASP A 255 16.26 -12.60 5.61
CA ASP A 255 15.33 -11.59 5.11
C ASP A 255 16.07 -10.34 4.57
N TYR A 256 17.23 -10.02 5.17
CA TYR A 256 18.10 -8.93 4.75
C TYR A 256 19.34 -9.38 3.97
N ALA A 257 19.35 -10.61 3.42
CA ALA A 257 20.47 -11.13 2.64
C ALA A 257 20.90 -10.16 1.51
N HIS A 258 19.92 -9.49 0.89
CA HIS A 258 20.14 -8.51 -0.17
C HIS A 258 21.02 -7.31 0.25
N LEU A 259 21.02 -6.93 1.54
CA LEU A 259 21.87 -5.83 2.03
C LEU A 259 23.35 -6.22 2.03
N PHE A 260 23.65 -7.52 2.19
CA PHE A 260 25.03 -8.01 2.15
C PHE A 260 25.58 -8.11 0.72
N HIS A 261 24.72 -8.01 -0.31
CA HIS A 261 25.17 -7.95 -1.71
C HIS A 261 25.77 -6.58 -2.09
N ASP A 262 25.45 -5.52 -1.35
CA ASP A 262 26.05 -4.18 -1.48
C ASP A 262 26.50 -3.64 -0.11
N PRO A 263 27.69 -4.06 0.36
CA PRO A 263 28.23 -3.67 1.66
C PRO A 263 28.32 -2.16 1.87
N GLU A 264 28.62 -1.40 0.82
CA GLU A 264 28.79 0.05 0.94
C GLU A 264 27.44 0.75 1.13
N LEU A 265 26.41 0.34 0.39
CA LEU A 265 25.05 0.82 0.62
C LEU A 265 24.58 0.47 2.05
N PHE A 266 24.87 -0.74 2.51
CA PHE A 266 24.47 -1.16 3.86
C PHE A 266 25.18 -0.33 4.96
N LYS A 267 26.49 -0.08 4.82
CA LYS A 267 27.23 0.83 5.73
C LYS A 267 26.67 2.25 5.72
N GLN A 268 26.26 2.77 4.55
CA GLN A 268 25.62 4.09 4.45
C GLN A 268 24.30 4.13 5.21
N GLN A 269 23.49 3.06 5.14
CA GLN A 269 22.25 2.95 5.91
C GLN A 269 22.53 2.92 7.42
N LEU A 270 23.48 2.11 7.89
CA LEU A 270 23.87 2.08 9.31
C LEU A 270 24.47 3.40 9.79
N SER A 271 25.14 4.15 8.92
CA SER A 271 25.68 5.49 9.25
C SER A 271 24.60 6.49 9.63
N LYS A 272 23.35 6.29 9.18
CA LYS A 272 22.21 7.13 9.60
C LYS A 272 21.86 6.97 11.08
N LEU A 273 22.39 5.94 11.75
CA LEU A 273 22.24 5.73 13.19
C LEU A 273 23.21 6.56 14.04
N ILE A 274 24.17 7.28 13.41
CA ILE A 274 25.05 8.23 14.09
C ILE A 274 24.17 9.38 14.59
N GLY A 275 23.92 9.39 15.90
CA GLY A 275 22.93 10.25 16.56
C GLY A 275 22.08 9.48 17.57
N LEU A 276 21.79 8.21 17.28
CA LEU A 276 21.22 7.25 18.24
C LEU A 276 22.30 6.40 18.90
N HIS A 277 23.43 6.19 18.22
CA HIS A 277 24.57 5.43 18.71
C HIS A 277 25.89 6.21 18.56
N SER A 278 26.90 5.79 19.32
CA SER A 278 28.26 6.34 19.21
C SER A 278 28.88 5.96 17.86
N ARG A 279 29.78 6.81 17.35
CA ARG A 279 30.53 6.53 16.11
C ARG A 279 31.35 5.25 16.22
N GLU A 280 31.93 4.97 17.39
CA GLU A 280 32.68 3.74 17.65
C GLU A 280 31.83 2.48 17.42
N ARG A 281 30.58 2.48 17.90
CA ARG A 281 29.66 1.36 17.71
C ARG A 281 29.28 1.16 16.23
N VAL A 282 28.97 2.24 15.54
CA VAL A 282 28.62 2.17 14.11
C VAL A 282 29.84 1.70 13.29
N ASN A 283 31.05 2.15 13.63
CA ASN A 283 32.28 1.68 13.01
C ASN A 283 32.51 0.18 13.29
N ARG A 284 32.23 -0.31 14.50
CA ARG A 284 32.27 -1.75 14.81
C ARG A 284 31.33 -2.54 13.89
N TRP A 285 30.11 -2.05 13.65
CA TRP A 285 29.19 -2.70 12.71
C TRP A 285 29.71 -2.68 11.28
N HIS A 286 30.34 -1.59 10.83
CA HIS A 286 31.01 -1.56 9.52
C HIS A 286 32.12 -2.61 9.43
N THR A 287 32.94 -2.76 10.47
CA THR A 287 33.97 -3.81 10.51
C THR A 287 33.35 -5.21 10.43
N LEU A 288 32.24 -5.49 11.11
CA LEU A 288 31.57 -6.79 11.01
C LEU A 288 31.02 -7.05 9.59
N ILE A 289 30.62 -6.02 8.85
CA ILE A 289 30.25 -6.13 7.43
C ILE A 289 31.49 -6.50 6.60
N ASP A 290 32.60 -5.78 6.79
CA ASP A 290 33.86 -6.00 6.05
C ASP A 290 34.47 -7.38 6.30
N GLU A 291 34.34 -7.89 7.53
CA GLU A 291 34.80 -9.22 7.93
C GLU A 291 33.81 -10.34 7.54
N ASN A 292 32.68 -10.01 6.90
CA ASN A 292 31.60 -10.94 6.57
C ASN A 292 31.04 -11.71 7.79
N ARG A 293 30.98 -11.04 8.95
CA ARG A 293 30.50 -11.59 10.22
C ARG A 293 29.03 -11.27 10.46
N GLY A 294 28.20 -11.53 9.45
CA GLY A 294 26.75 -11.29 9.47
C GLY A 294 26.06 -11.78 10.75
N PRO A 295 26.26 -13.04 11.21
CA PRO A 295 25.62 -13.53 12.43
C PRO A 295 25.93 -12.74 13.69
N GLU A 296 27.14 -12.19 13.81
CA GLU A 296 27.49 -11.34 14.95
C GLU A 296 26.91 -9.96 14.81
N LEU A 297 26.93 -9.39 13.60
CA LEU A 297 26.26 -8.12 13.31
C LEU A 297 24.77 -8.18 13.65
N ALA A 298 24.06 -9.23 13.22
CA ALA A 298 22.64 -9.40 13.49
C ALA A 298 22.35 -9.46 15.00
N ARG A 299 23.15 -10.22 15.75
CA ARG A 299 23.08 -10.30 17.21
C ARG A 299 23.33 -8.95 17.88
N GLU A 300 24.36 -8.22 17.46
CA GLU A 300 24.64 -6.90 18.02
C GLU A 300 23.55 -5.88 17.71
N LEU A 301 23.00 -5.88 16.50
CA LEU A 301 21.88 -5.01 16.13
C LEU A 301 20.62 -5.35 16.95
N ILE A 302 20.34 -6.63 17.19
CA ILE A 302 19.25 -7.07 18.08
C ILE A 302 19.45 -6.47 19.48
N ASP A 303 20.58 -6.75 20.11
CA ASP A 303 20.80 -6.42 21.53
C ASP A 303 20.95 -4.91 21.76
N GLN A 304 21.61 -4.21 20.83
CA GLN A 304 22.07 -2.84 21.06
C GLN A 304 21.21 -1.77 20.37
N HIS A 305 20.40 -2.15 19.37
CA HIS A 305 19.56 -1.22 18.62
C HIS A 305 18.08 -1.59 18.71
N TYR A 306 17.70 -2.78 18.24
CA TYR A 306 16.29 -3.14 18.08
C TYR A 306 15.57 -3.38 19.40
N ASP A 307 16.13 -4.16 20.32
CA ASP A 307 15.47 -4.48 21.60
C ASP A 307 15.33 -3.25 22.53
N PRO A 308 16.36 -2.39 22.65
CA PRO A 308 16.22 -1.12 23.37
C PRO A 308 15.22 -0.16 22.72
N ALA A 309 15.11 -0.14 21.39
CA ALA A 309 14.11 0.66 20.69
C ALA A 309 12.69 0.13 20.94
N TYR A 310 12.49 -1.18 20.80
CA TYR A 310 11.20 -1.84 21.03
C TYR A 310 10.71 -1.64 22.46
N THR A 311 11.58 -1.81 23.46
CA THR A 311 11.21 -1.62 24.88
C THR A 311 10.72 -0.19 25.18
N ARG A 312 11.26 0.81 24.48
CA ARG A 312 10.83 2.21 24.65
C ARG A 312 9.50 2.53 23.96
N SER A 313 9.14 1.82 22.89
CA SER A 313 7.98 2.14 22.05
C SER A 313 6.76 1.24 22.31
N SER A 314 6.96 -0.04 22.61
CA SER A 314 5.90 -1.06 22.59
C SER A 314 4.82 -0.85 23.66
N GLY A 315 5.21 -0.43 24.87
CA GLY A 315 4.28 -0.17 25.97
C GLY A 315 3.49 1.14 25.85
N ALA A 316 3.84 2.03 24.92
CA ALA A 316 3.23 3.36 24.83
C ALA A 316 1.99 3.43 23.94
N HIS A 317 1.76 2.42 23.10
CA HIS A 317 0.78 2.50 22.02
C HIS A 317 -0.34 1.45 22.10
N PHE A 318 -0.07 0.26 22.62
CA PHE A 318 -1.06 -0.82 22.69
C PHE A 318 -1.58 -1.01 24.12
N THR A 319 -2.85 -0.65 24.31
CA THR A 319 -3.49 -0.67 25.64
C THR A 319 -3.70 -2.08 26.19
N GLU A 320 -3.96 -3.06 25.33
CA GLU A 320 -4.18 -4.46 25.73
C GLU A 320 -2.91 -5.32 25.71
N LEU A 321 -1.74 -4.76 25.40
CA LEU A 321 -0.47 -5.50 25.40
C LEU A 321 -0.17 -6.24 26.72
N PRO A 322 -0.47 -5.70 27.93
CA PRO A 322 -0.27 -6.43 29.18
C PRO A 322 -1.09 -7.72 29.31
N ARG A 323 -2.18 -7.86 28.55
CA ARG A 323 -3.06 -9.04 28.50
C ARG A 323 -2.83 -9.91 27.26
N ALA A 324 -1.83 -9.57 26.45
CA ALA A 324 -1.59 -10.25 25.19
C ALA A 324 -1.35 -11.75 25.37
N ALA A 325 -1.96 -12.55 24.50
CA ALA A 325 -1.58 -13.95 24.36
C ALA A 325 -0.14 -14.02 23.85
N ARG A 326 0.69 -14.87 24.46
CA ARG A 326 2.07 -15.06 24.05
C ARG A 326 2.18 -16.29 23.18
N VAL A 327 2.90 -16.17 22.07
CA VAL A 327 3.19 -17.28 21.17
C VAL A 327 4.69 -17.32 20.89
N LEU A 328 5.31 -18.47 21.15
CA LEU A 328 6.65 -18.74 20.68
C LEU A 328 6.56 -19.11 19.20
N PHE A 329 7.08 -18.25 18.33
CA PHE A 329 7.11 -18.46 16.89
C PHE A 329 8.54 -18.75 16.44
N ARG A 330 8.69 -19.78 15.61
CA ARG A 330 9.97 -20.18 15.01
C ARG A 330 9.92 -19.83 13.53
N PRO A 331 10.35 -18.62 13.14
CA PRO A 331 10.17 -18.13 11.79
C PRO A 331 10.99 -18.91 10.75
N ASN A 332 12.04 -19.62 11.17
CA ASN A 332 12.94 -20.35 10.27
C ASN A 332 12.50 -21.80 10.01
N ASP A 333 11.52 -22.31 10.78
CA ASP A 333 11.03 -23.67 10.64
C ASP A 333 10.12 -23.79 9.40
N ALA A 334 9.98 -25.00 8.86
CA ALA A 334 9.13 -25.24 7.69
C ALA A 334 7.63 -25.29 8.01
N ASP A 335 7.27 -25.40 9.29
CA ASP A 335 5.91 -25.61 9.80
C ASP A 335 5.23 -24.31 10.25
N VAL A 336 5.58 -23.17 9.66
CA VAL A 336 5.04 -21.86 10.05
C VAL A 336 3.51 -21.77 9.92
N ILE A 337 2.91 -22.50 8.97
CA ILE A 337 1.45 -22.56 8.77
C ILE A 337 0.80 -23.35 9.91
N GLU A 338 1.39 -24.44 10.34
CA GLU A 338 0.95 -25.25 11.47
C GLU A 338 1.05 -24.46 12.78
N GLN A 339 2.14 -23.71 12.97
CA GLN A 339 2.29 -22.78 14.09
C GLN A 339 1.18 -21.71 14.08
N ALA A 340 0.84 -21.17 12.90
CA ALA A 340 -0.26 -20.21 12.76
C ALA A 340 -1.64 -20.82 13.06
N ARG A 341 -1.91 -22.06 12.61
CA ARG A 341 -3.14 -22.80 12.94
C ARG A 341 -3.27 -23.05 14.43
N ALA A 342 -2.17 -23.44 15.09
CA ALA A 342 -2.15 -23.64 16.54
C ALA A 342 -2.49 -22.34 17.30
N LEU A 343 -1.97 -21.20 16.84
CA LEU A 343 -2.32 -19.89 17.38
C LEU A 343 -3.82 -19.59 17.22
N LEU A 344 -4.41 -19.86 16.05
CA LEU A 344 -5.85 -19.65 15.84
C LEU A 344 -6.70 -20.46 16.83
N VAL A 345 -6.38 -21.75 17.03
CA VAL A 345 -7.06 -22.62 18.00
C VAL A 345 -6.91 -22.10 19.43
N GLN A 346 -5.72 -21.61 19.81
CA GLN A 346 -5.47 -21.02 21.12
C GLN A 346 -6.36 -19.79 21.37
N LEU A 347 -6.49 -18.91 20.37
CA LEU A 347 -7.31 -17.70 20.47
C LEU A 347 -8.81 -18.00 20.52
N GLU A 348 -9.29 -18.99 19.77
CA GLU A 348 -10.68 -19.44 19.83
C GLU A 348 -11.05 -20.03 21.20
N THR A 349 -10.14 -20.83 21.78
CA THR A 349 -10.33 -21.44 23.10
C THR A 349 -10.36 -20.37 24.20
N SER A 350 -9.56 -19.31 24.05
CA SER A 350 -9.50 -18.21 25.01
C SER A 350 -10.69 -17.24 24.91
N ALA A 351 -11.40 -17.23 23.79
CA ALA A 351 -12.53 -16.35 23.51
C ALA A 351 -13.91 -16.92 23.90
N SER A 352 -14.00 -18.22 24.20
CA SER A 352 -15.27 -18.83 24.68
C SER A 352 -15.49 -18.49 26.16
N PRO A 353 -16.58 -17.80 26.54
CA PRO A 353 -16.92 -17.63 27.94
C PRO A 353 -17.33 -18.98 28.53
N ALA A 354 -16.88 -19.24 29.78
CA ALA A 354 -17.37 -20.35 30.60
C ALA A 354 -18.86 -20.20 30.94
#